data_AF-A0A316JZE1-F1
#
_entry.id   AF-A0A316JZE1-F1
#
_cell.length_a   1.000
_cell.length_b   1.000
_cell.length_c   1.000
_cell.angle_alpha   90.00
_cell.angle_beta   90.00
_cell.angle_gamma   90.00
#
_symmetry.space_group_name_H-M   'P 1'
#
loop_
_entity.id
_entity.type
_entity.pdbx_description
1 polymer ?
#
loop_
_entity_poly.entity_id
_entity_poly.type
_entity_poly.pdbx_seq_one_letter_code
_entity_poly.pdbx_strand_id
1 'polypeptide(L)'
;METLTRLEQVIAERKAASPDASYVAKLNAAGIEKIAQKLGEEAVETVIAALSGSREEVVGEAADLIFHLLVLLQARRITLGEVMAELDRREGTSGIEEKASRSE
;
A
#
# COMPACT_ATOMS: atom_id res chain seq x y z
N MET A 1 -7.41 -0.84 -13.48
CA MET A 1 -7.31 0.02 -12.28
C MET A 1 -8.59 0.08 -11.44
N GLU A 2 -9.76 -0.35 -11.96
CA GLU A 2 -11.03 -0.35 -11.21
C GLU A 2 -10.94 -1.00 -9.82
N THR A 3 -10.22 -2.13 -9.70
CA THR A 3 -10.06 -2.82 -8.41
C THR A 3 -9.40 -1.95 -7.35
N LEU A 4 -8.32 -1.24 -7.68
CA LEU A 4 -7.58 -0.43 -6.71
C LEU A 4 -8.34 0.83 -6.33
N THR A 5 -8.99 1.48 -7.29
CA THR A 5 -9.86 2.64 -7.02
C THR A 5 -11.06 2.23 -6.14
N ARG A 6 -11.70 1.10 -6.42
CA ARG A 6 -12.78 0.56 -5.57
C ARG A 6 -12.27 0.21 -4.17
N LEU A 7 -11.06 -0.36 -4.07
CA LEU A 7 -10.46 -0.68 -2.78
C LEU A 7 -10.16 0.58 -1.95
N GLU A 8 -9.62 1.63 -2.57
CA GLU A 8 -9.39 2.92 -1.93
C GLU A 8 -10.71 3.51 -1.38
N GLN A 9 -11.78 3.48 -2.17
CA GLN A 9 -13.10 3.96 -1.75
C GLN A 9 -13.63 3.15 -0.55
N VAL A 10 -13.58 1.82 -0.62
CA VAL A 10 -14.00 0.95 0.48
C VAL A 10 -13.18 1.20 1.75
N ILE A 11 -11.88 1.43 1.64
CA ILE A 11 -11.01 1.78 2.77
C ILE A 11 -11.44 3.12 3.37
N ALA A 12 -11.67 4.13 2.54
CA ALA A 12 -12.11 5.46 2.99
C ALA A 12 -13.45 5.39 3.74
N GLU A 13 -14.43 4.65 3.22
CA GLU A 13 -15.72 4.42 3.86
C GLU A 13 -15.57 3.69 5.20
N ARG A 14 -14.81 2.59 5.20
CA ARG A 14 -14.61 1.73 6.39
C ARG A 14 -13.78 2.37 7.48
N LYS A 15 -13.00 3.40 7.18
CA LYS A 15 -12.24 4.20 8.16
C LYS A 15 -13.15 4.99 9.10
N ALA A 16 -14.34 5.40 8.64
CA ALA A 16 -15.32 6.14 9.43
C ALA A 16 -16.25 5.24 10.25
N ALA A 17 -16.18 3.92 10.06
CA ALA A 17 -16.99 2.96 10.81
C ALA A 17 -16.48 2.79 12.26
N SER A 18 -17.28 2.12 13.09
CA SER A 18 -16.81 1.69 14.42
C SER A 18 -15.61 0.75 14.33
N PRO A 19 -14.57 0.91 15.17
CA PRO A 19 -13.43 -0.02 15.26
C PRO A 19 -13.82 -1.48 15.51
N ASP A 20 -14.96 -1.72 16.17
CA ASP A 20 -15.45 -3.07 16.46
C ASP A 20 -16.08 -3.76 15.24
N ALA A 21 -16.45 -2.98 14.21
CA ALA A 21 -17.13 -3.46 13.01
C ALA A 21 -16.23 -3.46 11.76
N SER A 22 -15.03 -2.89 11.83
CA SER A 22 -14.17 -2.69 10.66
C SER A 22 -12.69 -2.79 11.03
N TYR A 23 -11.98 -3.68 10.35
CA TYR A 23 -10.53 -3.82 10.50
C TYR A 23 -9.79 -2.52 10.15
N VAL A 24 -10.24 -1.80 9.11
CA VAL A 24 -9.67 -0.51 8.72
C VAL A 24 -9.87 0.53 9.82
N ALA A 25 -11.06 0.58 10.43
CA ALA A 25 -11.33 1.48 11.56
C ALA A 25 -10.47 1.12 12.77
N LYS A 26 -10.28 -0.17 13.06
CA LYS A 26 -9.40 -0.66 14.13
C LYS A 26 -7.95 -0.23 13.92
N LEU A 27 -7.40 -0.39 12.72
CA LEU A 27 -6.05 0.08 12.38
C LEU A 27 -5.94 1.59 12.51
N ASN A 28 -6.92 2.33 12.00
CA ASN A 28 -6.94 3.79 12.09
C ASN A 28 -7.01 4.29 13.54
N ALA A 29 -7.81 3.63 14.39
CA ALA A 29 -7.88 3.90 15.82
C ALA A 29 -6.56 3.58 16.56
N ALA A 30 -5.84 2.55 16.11
CA ALA A 30 -4.52 2.19 16.63
C ALA A 30 -3.39 3.15 16.19
N GLY A 31 -3.64 4.04 15.23
CA GLY A 31 -2.73 5.09 14.82
C GLY A 31 -1.70 4.68 13.75
N ILE A 32 -0.94 5.67 13.30
CA ILE A 32 -0.04 5.54 12.13
C ILE A 32 1.10 4.54 12.37
N GLU A 33 1.57 4.40 13.60
CA GLU A 33 2.64 3.45 13.94
C GLU A 33 2.20 2.00 13.68
N LYS A 34 0.98 1.63 14.09
CA LYS A 34 0.46 0.28 13.86
C LYS A 34 0.21 0.01 12.37
N ILE A 35 -0.25 1.01 11.64
CA ILE A 35 -0.46 0.92 10.19
C ILE A 35 0.87 0.71 9.47
N ALA A 36 1.89 1.50 9.79
CA ALA A 36 3.22 1.37 9.22
C ALA A 36 3.88 0.04 9.58
N GLN A 37 3.70 -0.43 10.82
CA GLN A 37 4.15 -1.76 11.24
C GLN A 37 3.53 -2.84 10.35
N LYS A 38 2.20 -2.83 10.15
CA LYS A 38 1.53 -3.82 9.29
C LYS A 38 2.06 -3.78 7.87
N LEU A 39 2.21 -2.59 7.27
CA LEU A 39 2.81 -2.47 5.93
C LEU A 39 4.21 -3.11 5.87
N GLY A 40 5.03 -2.90 6.89
CA GLY A 40 6.37 -3.50 6.98
C GLY A 40 6.34 -5.02 7.13
N GLU A 41 5.40 -5.56 7.91
CA GLU A 41 5.18 -7.01 8.04
C GLU A 41 4.87 -7.63 6.67
N GLU A 42 3.86 -7.13 5.95
CA GLU A 42 3.47 -7.67 4.64
C GLU A 42 4.60 -7.55 3.60
N ALA A 43 5.43 -6.50 3.70
CA ALA A 43 6.58 -6.34 2.82
C ALA A 43 7.63 -7.44 3.05
N VAL A 44 7.90 -7.79 4.31
CA VAL A 44 8.82 -8.87 4.66
C VAL A 44 8.21 -10.23 4.28
N GLU A 45 6.93 -10.44 4.54
CA GLU A 45 6.21 -11.66 4.18
C GLU A 45 6.19 -11.87 2.66
N THR A 46 5.95 -10.80 1.88
CA THR A 46 6.06 -10.83 0.41
C THR A 46 7.45 -11.26 -0.06
N VAL A 47 8.51 -10.74 0.57
CA VAL A 47 9.90 -11.13 0.24
C VAL A 47 10.14 -12.61 0.57
N ILE A 48 9.68 -13.08 1.73
CA ILE A 48 9.82 -14.48 2.15
C ILE A 48 9.06 -15.41 1.19
N ALA A 49 7.82 -15.07 0.86
CA ALA A 49 7.00 -15.80 -0.10
C ALA A 49 7.66 -15.86 -1.48
N ALA A 50 8.29 -14.77 -1.94
CA ALA A 50 8.99 -14.76 -3.21
C ALA A 50 10.25 -15.65 -3.24
N LEU A 51 10.91 -15.85 -2.10
CA LEU A 51 12.14 -16.65 -1.99
C LEU A 51 11.87 -18.14 -1.73
N SER A 52 10.81 -18.45 -0.99
CA SER A 52 10.59 -19.81 -0.45
C SER A 52 9.14 -20.29 -0.49
N GLY A 53 8.21 -19.43 -0.88
CA GLY A 53 6.79 -19.74 -0.94
C GLY A 53 6.32 -20.23 -2.30
N SER A 54 5.05 -20.60 -2.34
CA SER A 54 4.25 -20.89 -3.52
C SER A 54 3.86 -19.62 -4.27
N ARG A 55 3.40 -19.80 -5.51
CA ARG A 55 2.85 -18.70 -6.32
C ARG A 55 1.65 -18.07 -5.62
N GLU A 56 0.81 -18.89 -4.99
CA GLU A 56 -0.39 -18.47 -4.29
C GLU A 56 -0.05 -17.61 -3.08
N GLU A 57 0.98 -17.97 -2.30
CA GLU A 57 1.48 -17.16 -1.19
C GLU A 57 1.98 -15.81 -1.69
N VAL A 58 2.79 -15.76 -2.76
CA VAL A 58 3.25 -14.47 -3.31
C VAL A 58 2.10 -13.56 -3.72
N VAL A 59 1.04 -14.13 -4.35
CA VAL A 59 -0.14 -13.35 -4.74
C VAL A 59 -0.90 -12.83 -3.52
N GLY A 60 -1.02 -13.64 -2.46
CA GLY A 60 -1.66 -13.24 -1.20
C GLY A 60 -0.92 -12.10 -0.51
N GLU A 61 0.37 -12.29 -0.23
CA GLU A 61 1.19 -11.30 0.47
C GLU A 61 1.31 -9.99 -0.32
N ALA A 62 1.44 -10.07 -1.65
CA ALA A 62 1.44 -8.88 -2.49
C ALA A 62 0.10 -8.13 -2.45
N ALA A 63 -1.02 -8.85 -2.35
CA ALA A 63 -2.33 -8.23 -2.19
C ALA A 63 -2.48 -7.53 -0.82
N ASP A 64 -2.01 -8.17 0.25
CA ASP A 64 -2.03 -7.60 1.60
C ASP A 64 -1.09 -6.39 1.71
N LEU A 65 0.09 -6.45 1.09
CA LEU A 65 1.00 -5.32 0.94
C LEU A 65 0.32 -4.12 0.26
N ILE A 66 -0.37 -4.34 -0.85
CA ILE A 66 -1.10 -3.27 -1.55
C ILE A 66 -2.24 -2.73 -0.67
N PHE A 67 -2.99 -3.61 -0.01
CA PHE A 67 -4.07 -3.19 0.90
C PHE A 67 -3.55 -2.30 2.02
N HIS A 68 -2.48 -2.73 2.71
CA HIS A 68 -1.89 -1.98 3.81
C HIS A 68 -1.21 -0.69 3.35
N LEU A 69 -0.69 -0.65 2.11
CA LEU A 69 -0.21 0.58 1.50
C LEU A 69 -1.35 1.59 1.34
N LEU A 70 -2.50 1.17 0.79
CA LEU A 70 -3.66 2.05 0.63
C LEU A 70 -4.20 2.57 1.98
N VAL A 71 -4.23 1.72 3.02
CA VAL A 71 -4.60 2.14 4.37
C VAL A 71 -3.63 3.21 4.90
N LEU A 72 -2.32 3.03 4.68
CA LEU A 72 -1.30 4.01 5.07
C LEU A 72 -1.47 5.34 4.32
N LEU A 73 -1.67 5.30 3.01
CA LEU A 73 -1.89 6.50 2.20
C LEU A 73 -3.11 7.28 2.70
N GLN A 74 -4.23 6.58 2.97
CA GLN A 74 -5.43 7.20 3.53
C GLN A 74 -5.17 7.81 4.93
N ALA A 75 -4.44 7.12 5.81
CA ALA A 75 -4.07 7.67 7.12
C ALA A 75 -3.24 8.97 6.99
N ARG A 76 -2.45 9.08 5.91
CA ARG A 76 -1.63 10.26 5.58
C ARG A 76 -2.33 11.29 4.69
N ARG A 77 -3.60 11.05 4.30
CA ARG A 77 -4.38 11.90 3.37
C ARG A 77 -3.73 12.03 2.00
N ILE A 78 -3.08 10.97 1.54
CA ILE A 78 -2.53 10.85 0.20
C ILE A 78 -3.47 9.95 -0.59
N THR A 79 -3.84 10.37 -1.79
CA THR A 79 -4.69 9.59 -2.69
C THR A 79 -3.87 8.62 -3.53
N LEU A 80 -4.50 7.51 -3.94
CA LEU A 80 -3.92 6.61 -4.92
C LEU A 80 -3.61 7.35 -6.23
N GLY A 81 -4.45 8.31 -6.62
CA GLY A 81 -4.25 9.15 -7.80
C GLY A 81 -2.93 9.94 -7.76
N GLU A 82 -2.54 10.48 -6.61
CA GLU A 82 -1.24 11.15 -6.45
C GLU A 82 -0.07 10.18 -6.64
N VAL A 83 -0.18 8.93 -6.15
CA VAL A 83 0.84 7.90 -6.35
C VAL A 83 0.91 7.47 -7.81
N MET A 84 -0.24 7.30 -8.49
CA MET A 84 -0.28 6.96 -9.91
C MET A 84 0.33 8.06 -10.77
N ALA A 85 0.01 9.33 -10.49
CA ALA A 85 0.60 10.47 -11.20
C ALA A 85 2.14 10.51 -11.05
N GLU A 86 2.67 10.15 -9.88
CA GLU A 86 4.11 10.02 -9.67
C GLU A 86 4.73 8.84 -10.44
N LEU A 87 4.01 7.72 -10.58
CA LEU A 87 4.45 6.61 -11.43
C LEU A 87 4.44 7.02 -12.91
N ASP A 88 3.37 7.65 -13.39
CA ASP A 88 3.27 8.17 -14.77
C ASP A 88 4.41 9.14 -15.09
N ARG A 89 4.77 10.01 -14.14
CA ARG A 89 5.93 10.93 -14.27
C ARG A 89 7.24 10.16 -14.48
N ARG A 90 7.39 8.97 -13.88
CA ARG A 90 8.59 8.12 -13.98
C ARG A 90 8.58 7.23 -15.23
N GLU A 91 7.42 6.85 -15.76
CA GLU A 91 7.29 5.92 -16.89
C GLU A 91 7.94 6.41 -18.21
N GLY A 92 8.45 7.64 -18.28
CA GLY A 92 9.23 8.18 -19.41
C GLY A 92 10.72 8.43 -19.14
N THR A 93 11.21 8.21 -17.93
CA THR A 93 12.62 8.38 -17.54
C THR A 93 13.14 7.02 -17.10
N SER A 94 14.13 6.43 -17.78
CA SER A 94 14.62 5.12 -17.31
C SER A 94 15.09 5.25 -15.85
N GLY A 95 14.80 4.25 -15.01
CA GLY A 95 15.22 4.29 -13.60
C GLY A 95 16.75 4.38 -13.40
N ILE A 96 17.52 4.21 -14.48
CA ILE A 96 18.96 4.44 -14.54
C ILE A 96 19.26 5.93 -14.75
N GLU A 97 18.58 6.59 -15.68
CA GLU A 97 18.71 8.03 -15.94
C GLU A 97 18.21 8.87 -14.76
N GLU A 98 17.10 8.49 -14.12
CA GLU A 98 16.60 9.20 -12.92
C GLU A 98 17.62 9.14 -11.77
N LYS A 99 18.21 7.95 -11.53
CA LYS A 99 19.26 7.77 -10.52
C LYS A 99 20.55 8.55 -10.84
N ALA A 100 20.91 8.65 -12.12
CA ALA A 100 22.07 9.44 -12.54
C ALA A 100 21.83 10.96 -12.44
N SER A 101 20.57 11.41 -12.56
CA SER A 101 20.20 12.84 -12.47
C SER A 101 20.08 13.37 -11.04
N ARG A 102 19.90 12.49 -10.05
CA ARG A 102 19.96 12.84 -8.63
C ARG A 102 21.42 12.92 -8.21
N SER A 103 22.04 14.09 -8.42
CA SER A 103 23.27 14.44 -7.72
C SER A 103 23.00 14.41 -6.21
N GLU A 104 23.91 13.84 -5.43
CA GLU A 104 23.83 13.63 -3.96
C GLU A 104 23.24 14.81 -3.18
#